data_AF-A0A842RTF8-F1
#
_entry.id   AF-A0A842RTF8-F1
#
_cell.length_a   1.000
_cell.length_b   1.000
_cell.length_c   1.000
_cell.angle_alpha   90.00
_cell.angle_beta   90.00
_cell.angle_gamma   90.00
#
_symmetry.space_group_name_H-M   'P 1'
#
loop_
_entity.id
_entity.type
_entity.pdbx_description
1 polymer ?
#
loop_
_entity_poly.entity_id
_entity_poly.type
_entity_poly.pdbx_seq_one_letter_code
_entity_poly.pdbx_strand_id
1 'polypeptide(L)'
;MLIAQLKNKVGYLVIINCIQFIVLTIIAMFTYAGGTFYNPGTRGESFFNNFFSELGGLKNHEGDSNIISAIFLYFLSLSWVYQSFPFF
;
A
#
# COMPACT_ATOMS: atom_id res chain seq x y z
N MET A 1 15.94 -25.51 20.73
CA MET A 1 16.52 -25.22 19.40
C MET A 1 15.45 -24.86 18.35
N LEU A 2 14.36 -25.64 18.23
CA LEU A 2 13.28 -25.41 17.24
C LEU A 2 12.57 -24.04 17.36
N ILE A 3 12.21 -23.61 18.57
CA ILE A 3 11.50 -22.34 18.83
C ILE A 3 12.34 -21.12 18.41
N ALA A 4 13.66 -21.17 18.61
CA ALA A 4 14.57 -20.10 18.20
C ALA A 4 14.67 -19.99 16.66
N GLN A 5 14.67 -21.13 15.96
CA GLN A 5 14.66 -21.17 14.49
C GLN A 5 13.35 -20.61 13.91
N LEU A 6 12.20 -20.92 14.54
CA LEU A 6 10.89 -20.37 14.19
C LEU A 6 10.85 -18.84 14.37
N LYS A 7 11.31 -18.31 15.52
CA LYS A 7 11.38 -16.85 15.75
C LYS A 7 12.21 -16.13 14.70
N ASN A 8 13.36 -16.70 14.31
CA ASN A 8 14.21 -16.11 13.28
C ASN A 8 13.50 -16.07 11.92
N LYS A 9 12.78 -17.13 11.54
CA LYS A 9 11.98 -17.15 10.30
C LYS A 9 10.86 -16.12 10.31
N VAL A 10 10.14 -15.96 11.42
CA VAL A 10 9.09 -14.93 11.55
C VAL A 10 9.68 -13.53 11.38
N GLY A 11 10.84 -13.25 11.99
CA GLY A 11 11.53 -11.97 11.82
C GLY A 11 11.85 -11.64 10.36
N TYR A 12 12.38 -12.62 9.60
CA TYR A 12 12.64 -12.44 8.18
C TYR A 12 11.37 -12.19 7.36
N LEU A 13 10.28 -12.90 7.65
CA LEU A 13 8.99 -12.70 6.96
C LEU A 13 8.46 -11.28 7.21
N VAL A 14 8.50 -10.80 8.45
CA VAL A 14 8.08 -9.43 8.80
C VAL A 14 8.86 -8.38 8.00
N ILE A 15 10.17 -8.52 7.91
CA ILE A 15 11.02 -7.58 7.15
C ILE A 15 10.65 -7.58 5.66
N ILE A 16 10.48 -8.76 5.06
CA ILE A 16 10.09 -8.90 3.65
C ILE A 16 8.74 -8.21 3.39
N ASN A 17 7.78 -8.39 4.29
CA ASN A 17 6.46 -7.77 4.17
C ASN A 17 6.51 -6.25 4.27
N CYS A 18 7.32 -5.70 5.18
CA CYS A 18 7.51 -4.25 5.28
C CYS A 18 8.12 -3.68 3.99
N ILE A 19 9.11 -4.35 3.42
CA ILE A 19 9.74 -3.92 2.15
C ILE A 19 8.71 -3.98 1.01
N GLN A 20 7.98 -5.09 0.90
CA GLN A 20 6.94 -5.25 -0.11
C GLN A 20 5.86 -4.18 0.01
N PHE A 21 5.41 -3.88 1.24
CA PHE A 21 4.42 -2.83 1.50
C PHE A 21 4.89 -1.46 1.00
N ILE A 22 6.15 -1.09 1.29
CA ILE A 22 6.73 0.17 0.83
C ILE A 22 6.79 0.20 -0.71
N VAL A 23 7.30 -0.86 -1.35
CA VAL A 23 7.44 -0.92 -2.82
C VAL A 23 6.09 -0.82 -3.51
N LEU A 24 5.09 -1.56 -3.04
CA LEU A 24 3.75 -1.54 -3.62
C LEU A 24 3.04 -0.21 -3.41
N THR A 25 3.25 0.44 -2.25
CA THR A 25 2.72 1.78 -1.99
C THR A 25 3.32 2.80 -2.94
N ILE A 26 4.62 2.71 -3.23
CA ILE A 26 5.30 3.57 -4.21
C ILE A 26 4.73 3.34 -5.63
N ILE A 27 4.51 2.09 -6.03
CA ILE A 27 3.89 1.77 -7.33
C ILE A 27 2.46 2.34 -7.40
N ALA A 28 1.70 2.22 -6.31
CA ALA A 28 0.36 2.80 -6.22
C ALA A 28 0.40 4.34 -6.41
N MET A 29 1.39 5.03 -5.81
CA MET A 29 1.58 6.49 -6.00
C MET A 29 1.88 6.86 -7.45
N PHE A 30 2.69 6.08 -8.17
CA PHE A 30 2.98 6.32 -9.58
C PHE A 30 1.81 6.01 -10.52
N THR A 31 0.89 5.16 -10.09
CA THR A 31 -0.29 4.75 -10.88
C THR A 31 -1.56 5.49 -10.48
N TYR A 32 -1.47 6.39 -9.51
CA TYR A 32 -2.58 7.23 -9.11
C TYR A 32 -2.98 8.18 -10.25
N ALA A 33 -4.28 8.27 -10.52
CA ALA A 33 -4.83 9.03 -11.63
C ALA A 33 -4.55 10.55 -11.53
N GLY A 34 -4.17 11.05 -10.35
CA GLY A 34 -3.90 12.46 -10.09
C GLY A 34 -5.09 13.16 -9.42
N GLY A 35 -4.84 14.39 -8.96
CA GLY A 35 -5.83 15.19 -8.24
C GLY A 35 -5.80 14.96 -6.72
N THR A 36 -5.20 15.90 -6.01
CA THR A 36 -5.28 15.98 -4.54
C THR A 36 -6.46 16.86 -4.16
N PHE A 37 -6.99 16.73 -2.94
CA PHE A 37 -8.08 17.59 -2.43
C PHE A 37 -7.82 19.11 -2.64
N TYR A 38 -6.54 19.52 -2.66
CA TYR A 38 -6.13 20.93 -2.77
C TYR A 38 -5.72 21.36 -4.19
N ASN A 39 -5.44 20.43 -5.10
CA ASN A 39 -5.12 20.75 -6.49
C ASN A 39 -5.55 19.62 -7.43
N PRO A 40 -6.69 19.78 -8.12
CA PRO A 40 -7.23 18.78 -9.03
C PRO A 40 -6.31 18.50 -10.24
N GLY A 41 -5.54 19.51 -10.69
CA GLY A 41 -4.70 19.43 -11.89
C GLY A 41 -3.29 18.89 -11.68
N THR A 42 -2.88 18.52 -10.46
CA THR A 42 -1.53 17.97 -10.23
C THR A 42 -1.45 16.49 -10.62
N ARG A 43 -0.46 16.16 -11.46
CA ARG A 43 -0.04 14.78 -11.72
C ARG A 43 0.68 14.23 -10.48
N GLY A 44 0.02 13.32 -9.76
CA GLY A 44 0.56 12.63 -8.60
C GLY A 44 0.00 13.11 -7.26
N GLU A 45 0.31 12.36 -6.21
CA GLU A 45 -0.24 12.54 -4.86
C GLU A 45 0.68 13.34 -3.95
N SER A 46 0.06 14.11 -3.06
CA SER A 46 0.79 14.75 -1.97
C SER A 46 0.97 13.75 -0.83
N PHE A 47 2.21 13.28 -0.62
CA PHE A 47 2.55 12.34 0.46
C PHE A 47 2.12 12.85 1.85
N PHE A 48 2.08 14.17 2.03
CA PHE A 48 1.73 14.81 3.30
C PHE A 48 0.23 15.04 3.50
N ASN A 49 -0.60 14.74 2.50
CA ASN A 49 -2.02 15.04 2.52
C ASN A 49 -2.86 13.76 2.40
N ASN A 50 -2.82 12.91 3.42
CA ASN A 50 -3.67 11.70 3.55
C ASN A 50 -3.71 10.77 2.32
N PHE A 51 -2.54 10.47 1.76
CA PHE A 51 -2.37 9.64 0.55
C PHE A 51 -3.10 8.29 0.63
N PHE A 52 -3.18 7.67 1.81
CA PHE A 52 -3.79 6.35 1.97
C PHE A 52 -5.25 6.30 1.55
N SER A 53 -6.02 7.37 1.82
CA SER A 53 -7.43 7.45 1.46
C SER A 53 -7.61 7.75 -0.03
N GLU A 54 -6.73 8.55 -0.61
CA GLU A 54 -6.81 8.98 -2.00
C GLU A 54 -6.38 7.83 -2.94
N LEU A 55 -5.24 7.19 -2.65
CA LEU A 55 -4.77 6.02 -3.41
C LEU A 55 -5.70 4.80 -3.32
N GLY A 56 -6.42 4.65 -2.21
CA GLY A 56 -7.37 3.55 -2.00
C GLY A 56 -8.73 3.76 -2.69
N GLY A 57 -9.05 4.98 -3.10
CA GLY A 57 -10.32 5.29 -3.73
C GLY A 57 -10.45 4.66 -5.12
N LEU A 58 -11.63 4.14 -5.47
CA LEU A 58 -11.92 3.66 -6.84
C LEU A 58 -12.03 4.80 -7.86
N LYS A 59 -12.22 6.02 -7.38
CA LYS A 59 -12.24 7.25 -8.17
C LYS A 59 -11.38 8.31 -7.49
N ASN A 60 -10.75 9.17 -8.29
CA ASN A 60 -10.10 10.38 -7.76
C ASN A 60 -11.14 11.48 -7.49
N HIS A 61 -10.69 12.63 -6.99
CA HIS A 61 -11.54 13.78 -6.68
C HIS A 61 -12.24 14.40 -7.90
N GLU A 62 -11.70 14.20 -9.11
CA GLU A 62 -12.32 14.65 -10.37
C GLU A 62 -13.32 13.63 -10.94
N GLY A 63 -13.39 12.42 -10.36
CA GLY A 63 -14.28 11.34 -10.78
C GLY A 63 -13.69 10.33 -11.77
N ASP A 64 -12.42 10.48 -12.14
CA ASP A 64 -11.67 9.55 -12.97
C ASP A 64 -11.40 8.24 -12.25
N SER A 65 -11.22 7.17 -13.02
CA SER A 65 -10.93 5.84 -12.49
C SER A 65 -9.57 5.79 -11.81
N ASN A 66 -9.55 5.34 -10.55
CA ASN A 66 -8.34 5.13 -9.76
C ASN A 66 -8.19 3.67 -9.29
N ILE A 67 -8.80 2.74 -10.04
CA ILE A 67 -8.88 1.32 -9.70
C ILE A 67 -7.48 0.69 -9.61
N ILE A 68 -6.54 1.11 -10.46
CA ILE A 68 -5.19 0.54 -10.51
C ILE A 68 -4.44 0.82 -9.20
N SER A 69 -4.41 2.08 -8.76
CA SER A 69 -3.83 2.47 -7.46
C SER A 69 -4.53 1.74 -6.31
N ALA A 70 -5.87 1.68 -6.33
CA ALA A 70 -6.64 0.99 -5.29
C ALA A 70 -6.31 -0.51 -5.21
N ILE A 71 -6.06 -1.19 -6.33
CA ILE A 71 -5.64 -2.60 -6.35
C ILE A 71 -4.26 -2.77 -5.72
N PHE A 72 -3.28 -1.95 -6.11
CA PHE A 72 -1.93 -2.03 -5.54
C PHE A 72 -1.92 -1.77 -4.03
N LEU A 73 -2.75 -0.84 -3.57
CA LEU A 73 -2.82 -0.49 -2.16
C LEU A 73 -3.65 -1.50 -1.34
N TYR A 74 -4.90 -1.78 -1.71
CA TYR A 74 -5.78 -2.64 -0.90
C TYR A 74 -5.51 -4.14 -1.07
N PHE A 75 -5.31 -4.62 -2.29
CA PHE A 75 -5.22 -6.06 -2.55
C PHE A 75 -3.80 -6.62 -2.49
N LEU A 76 -2.80 -5.80 -2.76
CA LEU A 76 -1.42 -6.28 -2.81
C LEU A 76 -0.60 -5.87 -1.59
N SER A 77 -0.82 -4.69 -1.01
CA SER A 77 -0.07 -4.25 0.17
C SER A 77 -0.64 -4.78 1.49
N LEU A 78 -1.97 -4.74 1.67
CA LEU A 78 -2.63 -5.06 2.95
C LEU A 78 -2.94 -6.56 3.12
N SER A 79 -3.23 -7.28 2.04
CA SER A 79 -3.61 -8.70 2.11
C SER A 79 -2.45 -9.61 2.54
N TRP A 80 -1.21 -9.24 2.24
CA TRP A 80 -0.01 -10.00 2.61
C TRP A 80 0.40 -9.79 4.07
N VAL A 81 0.13 -8.61 4.64
CA VAL A 81 0.27 -8.38 6.09
C VAL A 81 -0.66 -9.32 6.87
N TYR A 82 -1.86 -9.58 6.36
CA TYR A 82 -2.83 -10.50 6.98
C TYR A 82 -2.33 -11.96 7.02
N GLN A 83 -1.66 -12.43 5.97
CA GLN A 83 -1.05 -13.78 5.92
C GLN A 83 0.14 -13.95 6.87
N SER A 84 0.62 -12.87 7.47
CA SER A 84 1.73 -12.87 8.42
C SER A 84 1.26 -12.95 9.88
N PHE A 85 -0.05 -12.76 10.10
CA PHE A 85 -0.73 -12.88 11.38
C PHE A 85 -1.44 -14.23 11.70
N PRO A 86 -1.41 -15.32 10.91
CA PRO A 86 -2.11 -16.55 11.27
C PRO A 86 -1.40 -17.40 12.35
N PHE A 87 -0.36 -16.89 13.01
CA PHE A 87 0.51 -17.66 13.93
C PHE A 87 0.76 -17.00 15.30
N PHE A 88 -0.17 -16.20 15.79
CA PHE A 88 -0.26 -15.89 17.23
C PHE A 88 -1.56 -16.46 17.81
#